data_AF-A0A2S1JMR3-F1
#
_entry.id   AF-A0A2S1JMR3-F1
#
_cell.length_a   1.000
_cell.length_b   1.000
_cell.length_c   1.000
_cell.angle_alpha   90.00
_cell.angle_beta   90.00
_cell.angle_gamma   90.00
#
_symmetry.space_group_name_H-M   'P 1'
#
loop_
_entity.id
_entity.type
_entity.pdbx_description
1 polymer ?
#
loop_
_entity_poly.entity_id
_entity_poly.type
_entity_poly.pdbx_seq_one_letter_code
_entity_poly.pdbx_strand_id
1 'polypeptide(L)'
;MKTLTVLLFFILASPAISSELTKEELEKKAALINDLQNKVLMKGSTINDIDTLFSHYTDDFTYTHEVYGGTYTREHLYNNSIKYLKEGEY
;
A
#
# COMPACT_ATOMS: atom_id res chain seq x y z
N MET A 1 -20.85 46.71 -3.64
CA MET A 1 -21.05 45.48 -2.84
C MET A 1 -20.68 44.30 -3.74
N LYS A 2 -19.59 43.58 -3.43
CA LYS A 2 -19.11 42.46 -4.25
C LYS A 2 -19.73 41.17 -3.70
N THR A 3 -20.61 40.53 -4.46
CA THR A 3 -21.17 39.22 -4.12
C THR A 3 -20.11 38.15 -4.37
N LEU A 4 -19.71 37.45 -3.31
CA LEU A 4 -18.79 36.32 -3.36
C LEU A 4 -19.59 35.06 -3.68
N THR A 5 -19.44 34.52 -4.89
CA THR A 5 -20.04 33.25 -5.28
C THR A 5 -19.13 32.11 -4.82
N VAL A 6 -19.57 31.34 -3.82
CA VAL A 6 -18.90 30.10 -3.39
C VAL A 6 -19.42 28.97 -4.26
N LEU A 7 -18.54 28.38 -5.07
CA LEU A 7 -18.85 27.20 -5.89
C LEU A 7 -18.68 25.96 -5.01
N LEU A 8 -19.78 25.35 -4.55
CA LEU A 8 -19.76 24.10 -3.80
C LEU A 8 -19.61 22.93 -4.79
N PHE A 9 -18.45 22.29 -4.80
CA PHE A 9 -18.23 21.05 -5.55
C PHE A 9 -18.72 19.87 -4.69
N PHE A 10 -19.92 19.36 -4.98
CA PHE A 10 -20.39 18.08 -4.43
C PHE A 10 -19.70 16.95 -5.21
N ILE A 11 -18.71 16.31 -4.58
CA ILE A 11 -18.15 15.06 -5.09
C ILE A 11 -19.21 13.97 -4.90
N LEU A 12 -19.82 13.53 -5.98
CA LEU A 12 -20.65 12.32 -6.02
C LEU A 12 -19.73 11.12 -5.78
N ALA A 13 -19.60 10.69 -4.53
CA ALA A 13 -18.99 9.41 -4.21
C ALA A 13 -19.96 8.31 -4.64
N SER A 14 -19.67 7.66 -5.76
CA SER A 14 -20.34 6.40 -6.11
C SER A 14 -19.97 5.36 -5.04
N PRO A 15 -20.93 4.62 -4.46
CA PRO A 15 -20.59 3.50 -3.61
C PRO A 15 -19.85 2.48 -4.47
N ALA A 16 -18.56 2.28 -4.16
CA ALA A 16 -17.82 1.17 -4.73
C ALA A 16 -18.50 -0.11 -4.26
N ILE A 17 -19.09 -0.87 -5.20
CA ILE A 17 -19.56 -2.22 -4.93
C ILE A 17 -18.28 -3.06 -4.76
N SER A 18 -17.83 -3.17 -3.51
CA SER A 18 -16.76 -4.11 -3.16
C SER A 18 -17.37 -5.51 -3.21
N SER A 19 -17.03 -6.31 -4.21
CA SER A 19 -17.25 -7.75 -4.13
C SER A 19 -16.27 -8.29 -3.10
N GLU A 20 -16.77 -8.62 -1.92
CA GLU A 20 -15.93 -9.25 -0.90
C GLU A 20 -15.32 -10.54 -1.46
N LEU A 21 -14.00 -10.66 -1.30
CA LEU A 21 -13.28 -11.87 -1.67
C LEU A 21 -13.77 -13.04 -0.81
N THR A 22 -13.90 -14.22 -1.42
CA THR A 22 -14.11 -15.45 -0.67
C THR A 22 -12.92 -15.73 0.25
N LYS A 23 -13.12 -16.58 1.26
CA LYS A 23 -12.04 -17.02 2.15
C LYS A 23 -10.84 -17.59 1.38
N GLU A 24 -11.11 -18.44 0.37
CA GLU A 24 -10.06 -19.05 -0.44
C GLU A 24 -9.27 -18.01 -1.24
N GLU A 25 -9.94 -17.00 -1.80
CA GLU A 25 -9.28 -15.91 -2.50
C GLU A 25 -8.46 -15.03 -1.56
N LEU A 26 -8.94 -14.78 -0.35
CA LEU A 26 -8.18 -14.07 0.69
C LEU A 26 -6.93 -14.84 1.11
N GLU A 27 -7.02 -16.15 1.31
CA GLU A 27 -5.89 -17.01 1.64
C GLU A 27 -4.84 -17.01 0.52
N LYS A 28 -5.27 -17.14 -0.74
CA LYS A 28 -4.38 -17.04 -1.91
C LYS A 28 -3.73 -15.66 -2.00
N LYS A 29 -4.48 -14.59 -1.75
CA LYS A 29 -3.96 -13.22 -1.78
C LYS A 29 -2.92 -13.03 -0.68
N ALA A 30 -3.20 -13.47 0.55
CA ALA A 30 -2.27 -13.38 1.67
C ALA A 30 -0.97 -14.15 1.41
N ALA A 31 -1.07 -15.37 0.89
CA ALA A 31 0.10 -16.17 0.51
C ALA A 31 0.95 -15.46 -0.56
N LEU A 32 0.33 -14.93 -1.61
CA LEU A 32 1.03 -14.15 -2.64
C LEU A 32 1.78 -12.95 -2.06
N ILE A 33 1.12 -12.16 -1.21
CA ILE A 33 1.76 -10.98 -0.59
C ILE A 33 2.94 -11.40 0.27
N ASN A 34 2.80 -12.46 1.06
CA ASN A 34 3.86 -12.99 1.89
C ASN A 34 5.07 -13.43 1.05
N ASP A 35 4.84 -14.12 -0.07
CA ASP A 35 5.90 -14.56 -0.97
C ASP A 35 6.65 -13.37 -1.61
N LEU A 36 5.92 -12.33 -2.03
CA LEU A 36 6.51 -11.11 -2.57
C LEU A 36 7.30 -10.32 -1.50
N GLN A 37 6.79 -10.26 -0.26
CA GLN A 37 7.52 -9.65 0.86
C GLN A 37 8.83 -10.40 1.14
N ASN A 38 8.77 -11.73 1.21
CA ASN A 38 9.97 -12.54 1.39
C ASN A 38 10.98 -12.29 0.27
N LYS A 39 10.52 -12.19 -0.98
CA LYS A 39 11.39 -11.87 -2.12
C LYS A 39 12.08 -10.51 -1.96
N VAL A 40 11.37 -9.48 -1.51
CA VAL A 40 11.96 -8.14 -1.27
C VAL A 40 13.04 -8.18 -0.19
N LEU A 41 12.85 -8.99 0.86
CA LEU A 41 13.76 -9.12 2.00
C LEU A 41 14.95 -10.05 1.75
N MET A 42 15.05 -10.69 0.57
CA MET A 42 16.14 -11.59 0.23
C MET A 42 17.26 -10.89 -0.54
N LYS A 43 18.49 -11.39 -0.34
CA LYS A 43 19.67 -10.92 -1.06
C LYS A 43 19.49 -10.97 -2.58
N GLY A 44 19.78 -9.85 -3.23
CA GLY A 44 19.66 -9.71 -4.67
C GLY A 44 18.24 -9.36 -5.14
N SER A 45 17.35 -8.97 -4.23
CA SER A 45 16.11 -8.30 -4.60
C SER A 45 16.36 -7.02 -5.40
N THR A 46 15.36 -6.60 -6.14
CA THR A 46 15.45 -5.47 -7.06
C THR A 46 14.37 -4.43 -6.77
N ILE A 47 14.54 -3.22 -7.31
CA ILE A 47 13.49 -2.20 -7.27
C ILE A 47 12.19 -2.73 -7.89
N ASN A 48 12.28 -3.53 -8.96
CA ASN A 48 11.11 -4.13 -9.59
C ASN A 48 10.37 -5.13 -8.66
N ASP A 49 11.08 -5.81 -7.77
CA ASP A 49 10.43 -6.68 -6.77
C ASP A 49 9.64 -5.86 -5.75
N ILE A 50 10.19 -4.72 -5.33
CA ILE A 50 9.49 -3.75 -4.48
C ILE A 50 8.27 -3.19 -5.23
N ASP A 51 8.43 -2.75 -6.48
CA ASP A 51 7.32 -2.25 -7.30
C ASP A 51 6.21 -3.29 -7.44
N THR A 52 6.57 -4.55 -7.67
CA THR A 52 5.62 -5.66 -7.79
C THR A 52 4.84 -5.85 -6.50
N LEU A 53 5.51 -5.89 -5.34
CA LEU A 53 4.86 -5.98 -4.04
C LEU A 53 3.87 -4.82 -3.83
N PHE A 54 4.33 -3.58 -4.06
CA PHE A 54 3.55 -2.38 -3.77
C PHE A 54 2.44 -2.08 -4.79
N SER A 55 2.41 -2.79 -5.92
CA SER A 55 1.30 -2.77 -6.87
C SER A 55 0.02 -3.42 -6.32
N HIS A 56 0.14 -4.23 -5.26
CA HIS A 56 -1.00 -4.88 -4.62
C HIS A 56 -1.64 -4.10 -3.48
N TYR A 57 -1.05 -2.97 -3.08
CA TYR A 57 -1.60 -2.09 -2.05
C TYR A 57 -2.30 -0.91 -2.70
N THR A 58 -3.47 -0.55 -2.18
CA THR A 58 -4.19 0.65 -2.58
C THR A 58 -3.48 1.90 -2.09
N ASP A 59 -3.77 3.06 -2.70
CA ASP A 59 -3.13 4.32 -2.34
C ASP A 59 -3.41 4.75 -0.89
N ASP A 60 -4.55 4.34 -0.33
CA ASP A 60 -4.96 4.58 1.05
C ASP A 60 -4.49 3.50 2.05
N PHE A 61 -3.68 2.53 1.60
CA PHE A 61 -3.17 1.48 2.47
C PHE A 61 -2.30 2.05 3.60
N THR A 62 -2.57 1.57 4.81
CA THR A 62 -1.79 1.88 6.02
C THR A 62 -1.45 0.60 6.78
N TYR A 63 -0.23 0.51 7.28
CA TYR A 63 0.21 -0.52 8.20
C TYR A 63 0.39 0.06 9.60
N THR A 64 -0.22 -0.56 10.61
CA THR A 64 0.01 -0.23 12.02
C THR A 64 0.84 -1.35 12.66
N HIS A 65 1.98 -0.97 13.25
CA HIS A 65 2.80 -1.95 13.96
C HIS A 65 2.28 -2.11 15.40
N GLU A 66 1.47 -3.14 15.65
CA GLU A 66 0.77 -3.34 16.94
C GLU A 66 1.68 -3.32 18.18
N VAL A 67 2.90 -3.87 18.08
CA VAL A 67 3.82 -3.98 19.24
C VAL A 67 4.62 -2.71 19.51
N TYR A 68 5.29 -2.14 18.50
CA TYR A 68 6.16 -0.97 18.67
C TYR A 68 5.44 0.38 18.44
N GLY A 69 4.16 0.32 18.04
CA GLY A 69 3.41 1.49 17.60
C GLY A 69 3.87 2.03 16.24
N GLY A 70 3.17 3.06 15.79
CA GLY A 70 3.42 3.71 14.50
C GLY A 70 2.47 3.22 13.40
N THR A 71 1.90 4.17 12.68
CA THR A 71 1.09 3.95 11.48
C THR A 71 1.86 4.48 10.29
N TYR A 72 2.12 3.61 9.32
CA TYR A 72 2.93 3.89 8.16
C TYR A 72 2.06 3.84 6.90
N THR A 73 2.17 4.87 6.07
CA THR A 73 1.50 4.90 4.77
C THR A 73 2.19 3.97 3.78
N ARG A 74 1.49 3.58 2.72
CA ARG A 74 2.07 2.88 1.56
C ARG A 74 3.35 3.55 1.05
N GLU A 75 3.33 4.88 0.90
CA GLU A 75 4.49 5.66 0.45
C GLU A 75 5.68 5.54 1.42
N HIS A 76 5.42 5.67 2.74
CA HIS A 76 6.46 5.55 3.75
C HIS A 76 7.13 4.18 3.70
N LEU A 77 6.33 3.11 3.62
CA LEU A 77 6.82 1.74 3.54
C LEU A 77 7.64 1.52 2.26
N TYR A 78 7.15 2.00 1.10
CA TYR A 78 7.85 1.88 -0.18
C TYR A 78 9.21 2.57 -0.13
N ASN A 79 9.25 3.81 0.34
CA ASN A 79 10.49 4.59 0.43
C ASN A 79 11.51 3.93 1.37
N ASN A 80 11.06 3.34 2.48
CA ASN A 80 11.94 2.58 3.36
C ASN A 80 12.48 1.31 2.70
N SER A 81 11.64 0.56 1.98
CA SER A 81 12.11 -0.62 1.24
C SER A 81 13.21 -0.26 0.22
N ILE A 82 13.04 0.84 -0.51
CA ILE A 82 14.05 1.35 -1.45
C ILE A 82 15.33 1.78 -0.73
N LYS A 83 15.20 2.45 0.43
CA LYS A 83 16.34 2.87 1.23
C LYS A 83 17.19 1.68 1.67
N TYR A 84 16.57 0.68 2.31
CA TYR A 84 17.29 -0.50 2.82
C TYR A 84 17.90 -1.34 1.70
N LEU A 85 17.22 -1.46 0.55
CA LEU A 85 17.80 -2.10 -0.62
C LEU A 85 19.09 -1.41 -1.08
N LYS A 86 19.10 -0.07 -1.12
CA LYS A 86 20.28 0.72 -1.53
C LYS A 86 21.42 0.67 -0.51
N GLU A 87 21.09 0.51 0.77
CA GLU A 87 22.07 0.36 1.86
C GLU A 87 22.66 -1.07 1.90
N GLY A 88 22.13 -2.01 1.12
CA GLY A 88 22.59 -3.41 1.11
C GLY A 88 22.11 -4.20 2.33
N GLU A 89 21.07 -3.71 3.00
CA GLU A 89 20.45 -4.33 4.18
C GLU A 89 19.43 -5.43 3.80
N TYR A 90 19.26 -5.69 2.50
CA TYR A 90 18.46 -6.78 1.93
C TYR A 90 19.29 -7.67 0.99
#